data_AF-A0A1S1N8Z8-F1
#
_entry.id   AF-A0A1S1N8Z8-F1
#
_cell.length_a   1.000
_cell.length_b   1.000
_cell.length_c   1.000
_cell.angle_alpha   90.00
_cell.angle_beta   90.00
_cell.angle_gamma   90.00
#
_symmetry.space_group_name_H-M   'P 1'
#
loop_
_entity.id
_entity.type
_entity.pdbx_description
1 polymer ?
#
loop_
_entity_poly.entity_id
_entity_poly.type
_entity_poly.pdbx_seq_one_letter_code
_entity_poly.pdbx_strand_id
1 'polypeptide(L)'
;MLSERLNSHNNQYVTSILIVSSILLLSACQHTKTEQGKPEKHYDFDHKVHYEQTQYNNAHYLLQIKSDNYRHFLQQSVFLLRHSKRLCQGSTAQITLQQGVQSLEKLPTSPRPYQPDLIAEVRCIK
;
A
#
# COMPACT_ATOMS: atom_id res chain seq x y z
N MET A 1 33.86 -48.23 30.93
CA MET A 1 34.22 -47.74 29.59
C MET A 1 33.12 -47.91 28.53
N LEU A 2 32.37 -49.03 28.44
CA LEU A 2 31.25 -49.17 27.48
C LEU A 2 30.00 -48.31 27.82
N SER A 3 29.71 -48.14 29.11
CA SER A 3 28.54 -47.38 29.59
C SER A 3 28.62 -45.87 29.28
N GLU A 4 29.81 -45.27 29.31
CA GLU A 4 30.00 -43.84 29.01
C GLU A 4 29.82 -43.52 27.52
N ARG A 5 30.18 -44.45 26.61
CA ARG A 5 29.99 -44.27 25.16
C ARG A 5 28.52 -44.33 24.76
N LEU A 6 27.72 -45.23 25.37
CA LEU A 6 26.27 -45.31 25.14
C LEU A 6 25.55 -44.03 25.59
N ASN A 7 25.98 -43.44 26.70
CA ASN A 7 25.39 -42.21 27.24
C ASN A 7 25.73 -40.98 26.37
N SER A 8 26.95 -40.93 25.82
CA SER A 8 27.38 -39.88 24.90
C SER A 8 26.59 -39.90 23.57
N HIS A 9 26.35 -41.08 23.00
CA HIS A 9 25.54 -41.20 21.77
C HIS A 9 24.08 -40.80 22.00
N ASN A 10 23.45 -41.25 23.09
CA ASN A 10 22.07 -40.86 23.40
C ASN A 10 21.91 -39.34 23.57
N ASN A 11 22.88 -38.67 24.22
CA ASN A 11 22.85 -37.22 24.38
C ASN A 11 23.00 -36.47 23.04
N GLN A 12 23.76 -37.04 22.11
CA GLN A 12 23.95 -36.50 20.76
C GLN A 12 22.70 -36.66 19.87
N TYR A 13 21.95 -37.75 20.03
CA TYR A 13 20.64 -37.94 19.38
C TYR A 13 19.57 -37.00 19.96
N VAL A 14 19.51 -36.85 21.28
CA VAL A 14 18.55 -35.95 21.95
C VAL A 14 18.79 -34.49 21.54
N THR A 15 20.05 -34.04 21.49
CA THR A 15 20.39 -32.70 21.02
C THR A 15 20.05 -32.48 19.55
N SER A 16 20.28 -33.48 18.69
CA SER A 16 19.89 -33.41 17.27
C SER A 16 18.37 -33.30 17.08
N ILE A 17 17.59 -34.05 17.86
CA ILE A 17 16.12 -33.99 17.83
C ILE A 17 15.61 -32.62 18.29
N LEU A 18 16.22 -32.04 19.34
CA LEU A 18 15.87 -30.71 19.84
C LEU A 18 16.15 -29.60 18.82
N ILE A 19 17.26 -29.70 18.09
CA ILE A 19 17.62 -28.73 17.03
C ILE A 19 16.63 -28.82 15.86
N VAL A 20 16.32 -30.03 15.39
CA VAL A 20 15.36 -30.24 14.28
C VAL A 20 13.96 -29.77 14.67
N SER A 21 13.51 -30.07 15.90
CA SER A 21 12.22 -29.60 16.44
C SER A 21 12.16 -28.07 16.48
N SER A 22 13.26 -27.43 16.90
CA SER A 22 13.36 -25.97 16.95
C SER A 22 13.27 -25.35 15.56
N ILE A 23 13.96 -25.91 14.55
CA ILE A 23 13.91 -25.40 13.16
C ILE A 23 12.49 -25.50 12.57
N LEU A 24 11.75 -26.58 12.86
CA LEU A 24 10.38 -26.76 12.39
C LEU A 24 9.41 -25.71 12.97
N LEU A 25 9.59 -25.33 14.24
CA LEU A 25 8.76 -24.32 14.90
C LEU A 25 8.93 -22.90 14.34
N LEU A 26 10.11 -22.55 13.77
CA LEU A 26 10.32 -21.23 13.16
C LEU A 26 9.61 -21.06 11.81
N SER A 27 9.20 -22.14 11.15
CA SER A 27 8.53 -22.06 9.84
C SER A 27 7.06 -21.59 9.91
N ALA A 28 6.45 -21.57 11.10
CA ALA A 28 5.05 -21.22 11.31
C ALA A 28 4.74 -19.71 11.23
N CYS A 29 5.75 -18.83 11.16
CA CYS A 29 5.55 -17.37 11.17
C CYS A 29 5.34 -16.71 9.79
N GLN A 30 5.23 -17.46 8.68
CA GLN A 30 5.26 -16.90 7.32
C GLN A 30 3.89 -16.46 6.74
N HIS A 31 2.81 -16.47 7.52
CA HIS A 31 1.48 -16.11 6.97
C HIS A 31 0.68 -15.16 7.86
N THR A 32 1.19 -13.95 8.07
CA THR A 32 0.35 -12.81 8.45
C THR A 32 -0.29 -12.27 7.17
N LYS A 33 -1.60 -12.47 7.00
CA LYS A 33 -2.37 -11.74 5.98
C LYS A 33 -2.17 -10.25 6.26
N THR A 34 -1.54 -9.53 5.34
CA THR A 34 -1.49 -8.06 5.38
C THR A 34 -2.94 -7.58 5.44
N GLU A 35 -3.33 -6.91 6.52
CA GLU A 35 -4.63 -6.25 6.57
C GLU A 35 -4.69 -5.30 5.37
N GLN A 36 -5.66 -5.52 4.48
CA GLN A 36 -5.94 -4.55 3.43
C GLN A 36 -6.29 -3.24 4.13
N GLY A 37 -5.56 -2.16 3.80
CA GLY A 37 -5.83 -0.85 4.38
C GLY A 37 -7.30 -0.51 4.27
N LYS A 38 -7.87 0.07 5.32
CA LYS A 38 -9.23 0.62 5.26
C LYS A 38 -9.17 1.98 4.57
N PRO A 39 -10.18 2.33 3.75
CA PRO A 39 -10.26 3.66 3.18
C PRO A 39 -10.52 4.68 4.27
N GLU A 40 -9.62 5.65 4.39
CA GLU A 40 -9.73 6.77 5.32
C GLU A 40 -10.12 8.04 4.57
N LYS A 41 -11.09 8.78 5.10
CA LYS A 41 -11.55 10.05 4.53
C LYS A 41 -10.67 11.19 5.00
N HIS A 42 -10.16 11.97 4.06
CA HIS A 42 -9.26 13.08 4.28
C HIS A 42 -9.73 14.33 3.54
N TYR A 43 -9.20 15.48 3.94
CA TYR A 43 -9.50 16.76 3.33
C TYR A 43 -8.26 17.65 3.30
N ASP A 44 -7.88 18.11 2.10
CA ASP A 44 -6.89 19.16 1.91
C ASP A 44 -7.57 20.51 2.07
N PHE A 45 -7.32 21.19 3.20
CA PHE A 45 -7.92 22.48 3.50
C PHE A 45 -7.44 23.60 2.57
N ASP A 46 -6.19 23.56 2.11
CA ASP A 46 -5.58 24.63 1.32
C ASP A 46 -6.20 24.67 -0.09
N HIS A 47 -6.41 23.48 -0.68
CA HIS A 47 -6.93 23.34 -2.04
C HIS A 47 -8.38 22.85 -2.09
N LYS A 48 -9.02 22.68 -0.92
CA LYS A 48 -10.40 22.23 -0.75
C LYS A 48 -10.71 20.90 -1.45
N VAL A 49 -9.80 19.93 -1.33
CA VAL A 49 -9.93 18.62 -1.99
C VAL A 49 -10.34 17.54 -0.99
N HIS A 50 -11.49 16.92 -1.23
CA HIS A 50 -11.92 15.71 -0.51
C HIS A 50 -11.34 14.47 -1.18
N TYR A 51 -10.75 13.57 -0.39
CA TYR A 51 -10.23 12.31 -0.92
C TYR A 51 -10.32 11.19 0.11
N GLU A 52 -10.35 9.96 -0.40
CA GLU A 52 -10.17 8.75 0.38
C GLU A 52 -8.77 8.19 0.10
N GLN A 53 -8.08 7.75 1.15
CA GLN A 53 -6.77 7.12 1.06
C GLN A 53 -6.82 5.73 1.68
N THR A 54 -6.40 4.73 0.91
CA THR A 54 -6.16 3.38 1.41
C THR A 54 -4.67 3.10 1.37
N GLN A 55 -4.06 2.85 2.53
CA GLN A 55 -2.67 2.44 2.60
C GLN A 55 -2.56 0.91 2.63
N TYR A 56 -2.05 0.31 1.55
CA TYR A 56 -1.80 -1.14 1.53
C TYR A 56 -0.49 -1.49 2.24
N ASN A 57 0.53 -0.66 2.09
CA ASN A 57 1.79 -0.70 2.85
C ASN A 57 2.53 0.64 2.70
N ASN A 58 3.74 0.76 3.25
CA ASN A 58 4.56 1.99 3.23
C ASN A 58 5.03 2.45 1.83
N ALA A 59 4.79 1.65 0.79
CA ALA A 59 5.18 1.95 -0.59
C ALA A 59 4.02 1.80 -1.58
N HIS A 60 2.79 1.59 -1.11
CA HIS A 60 1.64 1.32 -1.98
C HIS A 60 0.34 1.87 -1.38
N TYR A 61 -0.28 2.78 -2.12
CA TYR A 61 -1.47 3.53 -1.72
C TYR A 61 -2.51 3.57 -2.84
N LEU A 62 -3.79 3.59 -2.49
CA LEU A 62 -4.88 3.97 -3.38
C LEU A 62 -5.41 5.34 -2.96
N LEU A 63 -5.57 6.24 -3.92
CA LEU A 63 -6.16 7.56 -3.73
C LEU A 63 -7.44 7.66 -4.56
N GLN A 64 -8.55 7.99 -3.91
CA GLN A 64 -9.83 8.29 -4.56
C GLN A 64 -10.21 9.74 -4.24
N ILE A 65 -9.96 10.62 -5.20
CA ILE A 65 -10.20 12.06 -5.09
C ILE A 65 -11.62 12.35 -5.61
N LYS A 66 -12.46 12.94 -4.76
CA LYS A 66 -13.88 13.16 -5.08
C LYS A 66 -14.03 14.20 -6.18
N SER A 67 -14.79 13.87 -7.21
CA SER A 67 -15.06 14.82 -8.30
C SER A 67 -15.92 16.00 -7.83
N ASP A 68 -15.66 17.17 -8.39
CA ASP A 68 -16.42 18.41 -8.13
C ASP A 68 -16.63 19.20 -9.44
N ASN A 69 -15.97 20.35 -9.60
CA ASN A 69 -16.14 21.25 -10.75
C ASN A 69 -14.85 21.37 -11.57
N TYR A 70 -14.93 21.94 -12.77
CA TYR A 70 -13.77 22.04 -13.68
C TYR A 70 -12.59 22.82 -13.10
N ARG A 71 -12.83 23.89 -12.34
CA ARG A 71 -11.73 24.62 -11.68
C ARG A 71 -11.06 23.75 -10.61
N HIS A 72 -11.84 22.90 -9.95
CA HIS A 72 -11.33 21.95 -8.97
C HIS A 72 -10.64 20.75 -9.63
N PHE A 73 -10.98 20.33 -10.85
CA PHE A 73 -10.26 19.24 -11.55
C PHE A 73 -8.75 19.52 -11.71
N LEU A 74 -8.39 20.75 -12.07
CA LEU A 74 -6.98 21.15 -12.14
C LEU A 74 -6.32 21.06 -10.75
N GLN A 75 -7.02 21.52 -9.71
CA GLN A 75 -6.54 21.46 -8.33
C GLN A 75 -6.39 20.00 -7.85
N GLN A 76 -7.31 19.10 -8.21
CA GLN A 76 -7.27 17.67 -7.91
C GLN A 76 -6.09 16.98 -8.59
N SER A 77 -5.80 17.34 -9.85
CA SER A 77 -4.64 16.82 -10.59
C SER A 77 -3.32 17.25 -9.94
N VAL A 78 -3.19 18.53 -9.57
CA VAL A 78 -2.00 19.05 -8.88
C VAL A 78 -1.88 18.46 -7.46
N PHE A 79 -3.00 18.32 -6.76
CA PHE A 79 -3.07 17.64 -5.47
C PHE A 79 -2.54 16.22 -5.56
N LEU A 80 -3.00 15.42 -6.54
CA LEU A 80 -2.54 14.05 -6.75
C LEU A 80 -1.01 14.00 -6.88
N LEU A 81 -0.42 14.85 -7.72
CA LEU A 81 1.03 14.88 -7.92
C LEU A 81 1.79 15.24 -6.64
N ARG A 82 1.38 16.31 -5.94
CA ARG A 82 2.04 16.78 -4.71
C ARG A 82 1.90 15.78 -3.57
N HIS A 83 0.70 15.24 -3.37
CA HIS A 83 0.41 14.29 -2.31
C HIS A 83 1.15 12.97 -2.54
N SER A 84 1.17 12.48 -3.78
CA SER A 84 1.96 11.28 -4.15
C SER A 84 3.44 11.46 -3.84
N LYS A 85 4.03 12.63 -4.14
CA LYS A 85 5.43 12.92 -3.81
C LYS A 85 5.67 12.95 -2.29
N ARG A 86 4.73 13.53 -1.53
CA ARG A 86 4.78 13.56 -0.06
C ARG A 86 4.73 12.15 0.53
N LEU A 87 3.82 11.30 0.06
CA LEU A 87 3.69 9.90 0.51
C LEU A 87 5.00 9.14 0.35
N CYS A 88 5.73 9.35 -0.76
CA CYS A 88 6.96 8.64 -1.04
C CYS A 88 8.24 9.22 -0.42
N GLN A 89 8.14 10.33 0.34
CA GLN A 89 9.21 10.90 1.19
C GLN A 89 10.61 10.94 0.55
N GLY A 90 10.71 11.31 -0.73
CA GLY A 90 11.99 11.41 -1.45
C GLY A 90 12.17 10.35 -2.54
N SER A 91 11.56 9.17 -2.38
CA SER A 91 11.49 8.15 -3.44
C SER A 91 10.68 8.65 -4.65
N THR A 92 10.77 7.95 -5.77
CA THR A 92 10.00 8.28 -6.98
C THR A 92 8.57 7.76 -6.81
N ALA A 93 7.59 8.64 -7.00
CA ALA A 93 6.18 8.28 -6.98
C ALA A 93 5.77 7.83 -8.38
N GLN A 94 5.52 6.53 -8.55
CA GLN A 94 4.89 5.98 -9.75
C GLN A 94 3.38 6.03 -9.58
N ILE A 95 2.69 6.75 -10.46
CA ILE A 95 1.25 6.97 -10.40
C ILE A 95 0.58 6.23 -11.55
N THR A 96 -0.38 5.38 -11.24
CA THR A 96 -1.22 4.67 -12.21
C THR A 96 -2.65 5.17 -12.10
N LEU A 97 -3.13 5.85 -13.14
CA LEU A 97 -4.51 6.35 -13.20
C LEU A 97 -5.47 5.22 -13.56
N GLN A 98 -6.48 4.99 -12.72
CA GLN A 98 -7.51 3.96 -12.94
C GLN A 98 -8.78 4.57 -13.54
N GLN A 99 -9.20 5.74 -13.06
CA GLN A 99 -10.44 6.40 -13.48
C GLN A 99 -10.35 7.92 -13.27
N GLY A 100 -11.30 8.66 -13.86
CA GLY A 100 -11.52 10.09 -13.57
C GLY A 100 -10.64 11.05 -14.37
N VAL A 101 -9.87 10.52 -15.33
CA VAL A 101 -9.16 11.34 -16.31
C VAL A 101 -10.19 11.89 -17.29
N GLN A 102 -10.55 13.16 -17.15
CA GLN A 102 -11.28 13.85 -18.20
C GLN A 102 -10.36 13.97 -19.43
N SER A 103 -10.84 13.53 -20.60
CA SER A 103 -10.10 13.76 -21.85
C SER A 103 -9.84 15.25 -22.04
N LEU A 104 -8.62 15.59 -22.44
CA LEU A 104 -8.16 16.96 -22.68
C LEU A 104 -9.06 17.70 -23.68
N GLU A 105 -9.60 16.97 -24.66
CA GLU A 105 -10.42 17.50 -25.75
C GLU A 105 -11.90 17.62 -25.38
N LYS A 106 -12.30 17.15 -24.19
CA LYS A 106 -13.71 17.12 -23.79
C LYS A 106 -14.17 18.52 -23.38
N LEU A 107 -14.80 19.21 -24.34
CA LEU A 107 -15.46 20.49 -24.11
C LEU A 107 -16.48 20.39 -22.96
N PRO A 108 -16.58 21.40 -22.10
CA PRO A 108 -17.58 21.42 -21.04
C PRO A 108 -18.99 21.45 -21.65
N THR A 109 -19.77 20.39 -21.46
CA THR A 109 -21.17 20.32 -21.89
C THR A 109 -22.09 20.97 -20.85
N SER A 110 -23.22 21.54 -21.30
CA SER A 110 -24.28 22.03 -20.41
C SER A 110 -25.61 21.36 -20.76
N PRO A 111 -26.28 20.66 -19.82
CA PRO A 111 -25.84 20.39 -18.45
C PRO A 111 -24.64 19.44 -18.41
N ARG A 112 -23.84 19.53 -17.33
CA ARG A 112 -22.70 18.62 -17.16
C ARG A 112 -23.18 17.25 -16.70
N PRO A 113 -22.80 16.16 -17.37
CA PRO A 113 -22.96 14.82 -16.82
C PRO A 113 -22.08 14.67 -15.56
N TYR A 114 -22.55 13.86 -14.62
CA TYR A 114 -21.80 13.50 -13.41
C TYR A 114 -20.40 13.01 -13.80
N GLN A 115 -19.37 13.61 -13.20
CA GLN A 115 -17.99 13.24 -13.44
C GLN A 115 -17.58 12.20 -12.39
N PRO A 116 -16.96 11.08 -12.80
CA PRO A 116 -16.48 10.09 -11.85
C PRO A 116 -15.28 10.64 -11.06
N ASP A 117 -15.10 10.12 -9.84
CA ASP A 117 -13.93 10.39 -9.00
C ASP A 117 -12.62 10.07 -9.74
N LEU A 118 -11.57 10.83 -9.41
CA LEU A 118 -10.21 10.55 -9.85
C LEU A 118 -9.62 9.47 -8.96
N ILE A 119 -9.40 8.29 -9.53
CA ILE A 119 -8.87 7.12 -8.81
C ILE A 119 -7.48 6.82 -9.34
N ALA A 120 -6.50 6.75 -8.43
CA ALA A 120 -5.11 6.53 -8.76
C ALA A 120 -4.42 5.62 -7.74
N GLU A 121 -3.59 4.72 -8.23
CA GLU A 121 -2.66 3.94 -7.42
C GLU A 121 -1.31 4.66 -7.38
N VAL A 122 -0.70 4.72 -6.19
CA VAL A 122 0.62 5.33 -5.97
C VAL A 122 1.55 4.28 -5.43
N ARG A 123 2.64 4.01 -6.15
CA ARG A 123 3.74 3.15 -5.73
C ARG A 123 5.02 3.95 -5.54
N CYS A 124 5.70 3.73 -4.42
CA CYS A 124 6.97 4.36 -4.14
C CYS A 124 8.11 3.45 -4.59
N ILE A 125 8.77 3.83 -5.69
CA ILE A 125 9.92 3.11 -6.26
C ILE A 125 11.20 3.83 -5.87
N LYS A 126 12.22 3.04 -5.49
CA LYS A 126 13.57 3.55 -5.19
C LYS A 126 14.34 3.85 -6.45
#